data_AF-A0A0Q5PEY9-F1
#
_entry.id   AF-A0A0Q5PEY9-F1
#
_cell.length_a   1.000
_cell.length_b   1.000
_cell.length_c   1.000
_cell.angle_alpha   90.00
_cell.angle_beta   90.00
_cell.angle_gamma   90.00
#
_symmetry.space_group_name_H-M   'P 1'
#
loop_
_entity.id
_entity.type
_entity.pdbx_description
1 polymer ?
#
loop_
_entity_poly.entity_id
_entity_poly.type
_entity_poly.pdbx_seq_one_letter_code
_entity_poly.pdbx_strand_id
1 'polypeptide(L)'
;MENKTATRRRIDRAYYFAQDTERRIFAYTRAEWGLGGAQPFGNYTARNVVTMGLVVAGLTIPALAAPLFLIMGIIGLNIGAILLSLVCTLLFTGGWLLSVQSLRGELLARRLRRERGLPKPYVIVTDDQARQWFTAYPGNVSVTRDNFPESTYPFPGEEHEG
;
A
#
# COMPACT_ATOMS: atom_id res chain seq x y z
N MET A 1 13.44 8.27 -24.09
CA MET A 1 12.09 7.64 -24.11
C MET A 1 11.96 6.43 -23.17
N GLU A 2 13.04 5.98 -22.54
CA GLU A 2 13.19 4.77 -21.71
C GLU A 2 12.46 4.80 -20.35
N ASN A 3 12.20 6.00 -19.82
CA ASN A 3 11.71 6.18 -18.46
C ASN A 3 10.24 5.75 -18.26
N LYS A 4 9.42 5.81 -19.32
CA LYS A 4 7.99 5.42 -19.25
C LYS A 4 7.81 3.90 -19.21
N THR A 5 8.63 3.15 -19.92
CA THR A 5 8.52 1.69 -20.05
C THR A 5 8.98 0.99 -18.77
N ALA A 6 10.10 1.44 -18.19
CA ALA A 6 10.58 0.95 -16.90
C ALA A 6 9.57 1.21 -15.76
N THR A 7 9.00 2.43 -15.73
CA THR A 7 7.97 2.80 -14.73
C THR A 7 6.70 1.97 -14.89
N ARG A 8 6.29 1.61 -16.12
CA ARG A 8 5.11 0.79 -16.37
C ARG A 8 5.31 -0.67 -15.95
N ARG A 9 6.45 -1.28 -16.30
CA ARG A 9 6.84 -2.62 -15.81
C ARG A 9 6.88 -2.68 -14.29
N ARG A 10 7.29 -1.58 -13.64
CA ARG A 10 7.33 -1.45 -12.19
C ARG A 10 5.98 -1.61 -11.52
N ILE A 11 4.94 -1.07 -12.15
CA ILE A 11 3.57 -0.99 -11.62
C ILE A 11 2.77 -2.26 -11.95
N ASP A 12 3.03 -2.84 -13.13
CA ASP A 12 2.32 -4.04 -13.63
C ASP A 12 3.01 -5.36 -13.26
N ARG A 13 4.01 -5.33 -12.37
CA ARG A 13 4.70 -6.54 -11.92
C ARG A 13 3.72 -7.52 -11.23
N ALA A 14 3.95 -8.81 -11.45
CA ALA A 14 3.12 -9.87 -10.85
C ALA A 14 3.34 -9.97 -9.33
N TYR A 15 4.58 -9.78 -8.88
CA TYR A 15 4.99 -10.01 -7.50
C TYR A 15 5.77 -8.84 -6.90
N TYR A 16 5.53 -8.61 -5.62
CA TYR A 16 6.30 -7.74 -4.74
C TYR A 16 6.95 -8.60 -3.67
N PHE A 17 8.17 -8.26 -3.27
CA PHE A 17 8.98 -9.10 -2.39
C PHE A 17 9.22 -8.44 -1.04
N ALA A 18 8.99 -9.20 0.03
CA ALA A 18 9.34 -8.78 1.38
C ALA A 18 9.91 -9.93 2.19
N GLN A 19 10.76 -9.56 3.14
CA GLN A 19 11.35 -10.42 4.13
C GLN A 19 10.53 -10.37 5.42
N ASP A 20 10.29 -11.55 5.99
CA ASP A 20 9.68 -11.72 7.30
C ASP A 20 10.72 -11.62 8.44
N THR A 21 10.27 -11.64 9.69
CA THR A 21 11.13 -11.56 10.89
C THR A 21 12.17 -12.69 10.94
N GLU A 22 11.87 -13.86 10.38
CA GLU A 22 12.80 -15.00 10.25
C GLU A 22 13.76 -14.90 9.06
N ARG A 23 13.86 -13.74 8.42
CA ARG A 23 14.71 -13.50 7.24
C ARG A 23 14.33 -14.28 5.97
N ARG A 24 13.18 -14.95 5.95
CA ARG A 24 12.65 -15.62 4.76
C ARG A 24 12.01 -14.59 3.82
N ILE A 25 12.26 -14.71 2.53
CA ILE A 25 11.67 -13.84 1.51
C ILE A 25 10.40 -14.50 0.95
N PHE A 26 9.33 -13.73 0.92
CA PHE A 26 8.02 -14.10 0.38
C PHE A 26 7.67 -13.21 -0.80
N ALA A 27 6.91 -13.78 -1.74
CA ALA A 27 6.35 -13.07 -2.87
C ALA A 27 4.86 -12.84 -2.65
N TYR A 28 4.42 -11.62 -2.94
CA TYR A 28 3.07 -11.16 -2.71
C TYR A 28 2.50 -10.58 -3.99
N THR A 29 1.25 -10.89 -4.28
CA THR A 29 0.53 -10.15 -5.32
C THR A 29 0.20 -8.73 -4.82
N ARG A 30 -0.13 -7.84 -5.76
CA ARG A 30 -0.64 -6.49 -5.47
C ARG A 30 -1.78 -6.48 -4.43
N ALA A 31 -2.68 -7.46 -4.49
CA ALA A 31 -3.82 -7.54 -3.59
C ALA A 31 -3.43 -8.06 -2.19
N GLU A 32 -2.48 -8.98 -2.10
CA GLU A 32 -1.98 -9.53 -0.83
C GLU A 32 -1.09 -8.55 -0.07
N TRP A 33 -0.41 -7.67 -0.80
CA TRP A 33 0.48 -6.66 -0.24
C TRP A 33 -0.27 -5.63 0.61
N GLY A 34 -1.49 -5.27 0.21
CA GLY A 34 -2.36 -4.35 0.94
C GLY A 34 -2.08 -2.88 0.69
N LEU A 35 -2.17 -2.06 1.73
CA LEU A 35 -2.15 -0.61 1.65
C LEU A 35 -0.80 -0.08 1.15
N GLY A 36 -0.67 0.05 -0.17
CA GLY A 36 0.61 0.33 -0.85
C GLY A 36 0.80 -0.50 -2.13
N GLY A 37 -0.22 -1.24 -2.58
CA GLY A 37 -0.18 -2.24 -3.67
C GLY A 37 0.33 -1.80 -5.05
N ALA A 38 1.06 -0.72 -5.21
CA ALA A 38 1.91 -0.51 -6.39
C ALA A 38 3.25 0.21 -6.07
N GLN A 39 3.47 0.58 -4.80
CA GLN A 39 4.62 1.33 -4.35
C GLN A 39 5.13 0.72 -3.05
N PRO A 40 6.11 -0.19 -3.12
CA PRO A 40 6.79 -0.74 -1.96
C PRO A 40 7.77 0.29 -1.37
N PHE A 41 7.39 1.56 -1.24
CA PHE A 41 8.24 2.65 -0.75
C PHE A 41 7.66 3.32 0.51
N GLY A 42 6.92 2.56 1.31
CA GLY A 42 6.28 3.04 2.53
C GLY A 42 6.71 2.24 3.74
N ASN A 43 6.93 2.93 4.86
CA ASN A 43 7.22 2.32 6.15
C ASN A 43 5.97 1.54 6.66
N TYR A 44 5.89 0.23 6.37
CA TYR A 44 4.77 -0.65 6.79
C TYR A 44 4.61 -0.71 8.32
N THR A 45 5.68 -0.39 9.05
CA THR A 45 5.72 -0.28 10.51
C THR A 45 4.77 0.83 11.03
N ALA A 46 4.56 1.90 10.27
CA ALA A 46 3.63 2.98 10.63
C ALA A 46 2.14 2.61 10.38
N ARG A 47 1.87 1.54 9.63
CA ARG A 47 0.52 1.10 9.23
C ARG A 47 0.11 -0.14 10.01
N ASN A 48 -0.09 0.02 11.31
CA ASN A 48 -0.75 -1.00 12.13
C ASN A 48 -2.26 -0.82 12.04
N VAL A 49 -3.00 -1.92 11.83
CA VAL A 49 -4.47 -1.96 11.76
C VAL A 49 -5.07 -1.34 13.02
N VAL A 50 -4.45 -1.54 14.19
CA VAL A 50 -4.89 -0.95 15.46
C VAL A 50 -4.78 0.58 15.42
N THR A 51 -3.62 1.11 15.02
CA THR A 51 -3.39 2.56 14.92
C THR A 51 -4.33 3.19 13.88
N MET A 52 -4.54 2.55 12.73
CA MET A 52 -5.52 2.99 11.73
C MET A 52 -6.95 2.98 12.27
N GLY A 53 -7.32 1.93 13.02
CA GLY A 53 -8.63 1.83 13.67
C GLY A 53 -8.85 2.97 14.68
N LEU A 54 -7.84 3.29 15.48
CA LEU A 54 -7.90 4.43 16.41
C LEU A 54 -8.04 5.78 15.69
N VAL A 55 -7.29 5.99 14.59
CA VAL A 55 -7.42 7.20 13.77
C VAL A 55 -8.83 7.32 13.19
N VAL A 56 -9.37 6.24 12.63
CA VAL A 56 -10.75 6.20 12.12
C VAL A 56 -11.75 6.53 13.24
N ALA A 57 -11.63 5.90 14.40
CA ALA A 57 -12.51 6.15 15.54
C ALA A 57 -12.44 7.61 16.00
N GLY A 58 -11.23 8.16 16.15
CA GLY A 58 -11.02 9.55 16.56
C GLY A 58 -11.55 10.57 15.55
N LEU A 59 -11.47 10.29 14.24
CA LEU A 59 -12.00 11.16 13.20
C LEU A 59 -13.51 11.02 12.99
N THR A 60 -14.14 9.96 13.50
CA THR A 60 -15.57 9.71 13.26
C THR A 60 -16.45 10.80 13.87
N ILE A 61 -16.18 11.20 15.11
CA ILE A 61 -16.94 12.23 15.81
C ILE A 61 -16.85 13.59 15.09
N PRO A 62 -15.66 14.16 14.79
CA PRO A 62 -15.57 15.42 14.08
C PRO A 62 -16.08 15.33 12.63
N ALA A 63 -15.94 14.19 11.95
CA ALA A 63 -16.50 13.99 10.60
C ALA A 63 -18.04 14.02 10.58
N LEU A 64 -18.69 13.59 11.66
CA LEU A 64 -20.15 13.68 11.81
C LEU A 64 -20.61 15.06 12.32
N ALA A 65 -19.84 15.68 13.20
CA ALA A 65 -20.19 16.97 13.79
C ALA A 65 -19.98 18.15 12.82
N ALA A 66 -18.92 18.14 12.00
CA ALA A 66 -18.62 19.24 11.09
C ALA A 66 -19.75 19.57 10.08
N PRO A 67 -20.39 18.58 9.42
CA PRO A 67 -21.57 18.84 8.59
C PRO A 67 -22.73 19.47 9.35
N LEU A 68 -22.95 19.08 10.61
CA LEU A 68 -24.02 19.65 11.44
C LEU A 68 -23.74 21.12 11.77
N PHE A 69 -22.49 21.46 12.08
CA PHE A 69 -22.08 22.86 12.29
C PHE A 69 -22.20 23.70 11.03
N LEU A 70 -21.96 23.12 9.85
CA LEU A 70 -22.19 23.80 8.57
C LEU A 70 -23.68 24.15 8.39
N ILE A 71 -24.58 23.21 8.66
CA ILE A 71 -26.04 23.43 8.58
C ILE A 71 -26.45 24.56 9.54
N MET A 72 -25.97 24.54 10.78
CA MET A 72 -26.23 25.59 11.76
C MET A 72 -25.69 26.96 11.32
N GLY A 73 -24.49 27.00 10.72
CA GLY A 73 -23.91 28.23 10.18
C GLY A 73 -24.72 28.83 9.03
N ILE A 74 -25.28 27.98 8.16
CA ILE A 74 -26.16 28.39 7.06
C ILE A 74 -27.46 29.00 7.61
N ILE A 75 -28.09 28.34 8.59
CA ILE A 75 -29.32 28.84 9.22
C ILE A 75 -29.07 30.20 9.90
N GLY A 76 -27.91 30.36 10.53
CA GLY A 76 -27.51 31.61 11.18
C GLY A 76 -27.02 32.72 10.24
N LEU A 77 -26.97 32.50 8.92
CA LEU A 77 -26.49 33.45 7.89
C LEU A 77 -25.09 34.03 8.20
N ASN A 78 -24.23 33.29 8.91
CA ASN A 78 -22.90 33.75 9.28
C ASN A 78 -21.85 33.21 8.30
N ILE A 79 -21.48 34.04 7.31
CA ILE A 79 -20.56 33.67 6.23
C ILE A 79 -19.20 33.18 6.75
N GLY A 80 -18.66 33.78 7.81
CA GLY A 80 -17.40 33.35 8.42
C GLY A 80 -17.49 31.94 9.01
N ALA A 81 -18.57 31.66 9.75
CA ALA A 81 -18.84 30.33 10.30
C ALA A 81 -19.08 29.28 9.20
N ILE A 82 -19.76 29.65 8.11
CA ILE A 82 -20.00 28.78 6.95
C ILE A 82 -18.68 28.39 6.29
N LEU A 83 -17.80 29.36 5.99
CA LEU A 83 -16.51 29.06 5.35
C LEU A 83 -15.63 28.16 6.22
N LEU A 84 -15.52 28.45 7.52
CA LEU A 84 -14.74 27.64 8.44
C LEU A 84 -15.30 26.21 8.56
N SER A 85 -16.61 26.07 8.73
CA SER A 85 -17.26 24.77 8.85
C SER A 85 -17.17 23.95 7.56
N LEU A 86 -17.18 24.59 6.39
CA LEU A 86 -16.98 23.94 5.10
C LEU A 86 -15.56 23.36 4.97
N VAL A 87 -14.54 24.14 5.33
CA VAL A 87 -13.15 23.66 5.37
C VAL A 87 -12.99 22.51 6.35
N CYS A 88 -13.51 22.64 7.57
CA CYS A 88 -13.49 21.58 8.57
C CYS A 88 -14.19 20.31 8.06
N THR A 89 -15.36 20.44 7.43
CA THR A 89 -16.10 19.31 6.88
C THR A 89 -15.30 18.58 5.81
N LEU A 90 -14.69 19.31 4.88
CA LEU A 90 -13.83 18.71 3.85
C LEU A 90 -12.64 17.97 4.46
N LEU A 91 -11.95 18.58 5.43
CA LEU A 91 -10.78 17.97 6.07
C LEU A 91 -11.14 16.73 6.89
N PHE A 92 -12.15 16.83 7.77
CA PHE A 92 -12.52 15.74 8.66
C PHE A 92 -13.22 14.60 7.93
N THR A 93 -14.20 14.90 7.07
CA THR A 93 -14.91 13.87 6.31
C THR A 93 -14.01 13.24 5.24
N GLY A 94 -13.20 14.06 4.55
CA GLY A 94 -12.21 13.57 3.59
C GLY A 94 -11.15 12.70 4.25
N GLY A 95 -10.54 13.17 5.34
CA GLY A 95 -9.55 12.40 6.11
C GLY A 95 -10.12 11.10 6.70
N TRP A 96 -11.35 11.14 7.20
CA TRP A 96 -12.06 9.95 7.68
C TRP A 96 -12.30 8.93 6.57
N LEU A 97 -12.80 9.36 5.41
CA LEU A 97 -13.08 8.48 4.28
C LEU A 97 -11.81 7.78 3.77
N LEU A 98 -10.72 8.54 3.60
CA LEU A 98 -9.41 7.99 3.22
C LEU A 98 -8.92 6.98 4.26
N SER A 99 -9.06 7.28 5.54
CA SER A 99 -8.67 6.38 6.63
C SER A 99 -9.49 5.07 6.61
N VAL A 100 -10.80 5.15 6.41
CA VAL A 100 -11.69 3.97 6.31
C VAL A 100 -11.36 3.12 5.09
N GLN A 101 -11.18 3.73 3.91
CA GLN A 101 -10.79 3.01 2.70
C GLN A 101 -9.46 2.29 2.89
N SER A 102 -8.51 2.98 3.54
CA SER A 102 -7.21 2.41 3.83
C SER A 102 -7.34 1.19 4.74
N LEU A 103 -8.09 1.30 5.83
CA LEU A 103 -8.30 0.22 6.79
C LEU A 103 -8.97 -0.99 6.12
N ARG A 104 -9.98 -0.76 5.28
CA ARG A 104 -10.65 -1.82 4.51
C ARG A 104 -9.69 -2.55 3.57
N GLY A 105 -8.85 -1.81 2.85
CA GLY A 105 -7.83 -2.38 1.96
C GLY A 105 -6.84 -3.28 2.71
N GLU A 106 -6.34 -2.81 3.86
CA GLU A 106 -5.42 -3.60 4.69
C GLU A 106 -6.09 -4.84 5.29
N LEU A 107 -7.36 -4.75 5.71
CA LEU A 107 -8.12 -5.90 6.20
C LEU A 107 -8.33 -6.96 5.13
N LEU A 108 -8.66 -6.54 3.89
CA LEU A 108 -8.79 -7.45 2.76
C LEU A 108 -7.47 -8.15 2.44
N ALA A 109 -6.37 -7.39 2.37
CA ALA A 109 -5.04 -7.96 2.15
C ALA A 109 -4.60 -8.90 3.27
N ARG A 110 -4.95 -8.59 4.53
CA ARG A 110 -4.71 -9.49 5.67
C ARG A 110 -5.48 -10.80 5.52
N ARG A 111 -6.71 -10.75 5.03
CA ARG A 111 -7.50 -11.94 4.76
C ARG A 111 -6.86 -12.79 3.66
N LEU A 112 -6.51 -12.20 2.52
CA LEU A 112 -5.84 -12.90 1.41
C LEU A 112 -4.52 -13.54 1.84
N ARG A 113 -3.71 -12.82 2.62
CA ARG A 113 -2.46 -13.36 3.19
C ARG A 113 -2.70 -14.58 4.07
N ARG A 114 -3.70 -14.53 4.95
CA ARG A 114 -4.05 -15.67 5.81
C ARG A 114 -4.47 -16.89 5.00
N GLU A 115 -5.28 -16.69 3.96
CA GLU A 115 -5.75 -17.77 3.08
C GLU A 115 -4.57 -18.45 2.34
N ARG A 116 -3.50 -17.71 2.05
CA ARG A 116 -2.26 -18.23 1.43
C ARG A 116 -1.14 -18.60 2.42
N GLY A 117 -1.37 -18.44 3.72
CA GLY A 117 -0.32 -18.67 4.74
C GLY A 117 0.86 -17.68 4.67
N LEU A 118 0.66 -16.50 4.08
CA LEU A 118 1.70 -15.48 3.92
C LEU A 118 1.82 -14.62 5.19
N PRO A 119 3.04 -14.32 5.67
CA PRO A 119 3.24 -13.42 6.81
C PRO A 119 3.04 -11.95 6.41
N LYS A 120 3.08 -11.06 7.41
CA LYS A 120 3.04 -9.61 7.16
C LYS A 120 4.36 -9.18 6.49
N PRO A 121 4.34 -8.38 5.40
CA PRO A 121 5.58 -7.84 4.85
C PRO A 121 6.16 -6.83 5.84
N TYR A 122 7.37 -7.09 6.34
CA TYR A 122 8.08 -6.22 7.27
C TYR A 122 9.15 -5.40 6.57
N VAL A 123 10.09 -6.09 5.91
CA VAL A 123 11.23 -5.46 5.25
C VAL A 123 11.14 -5.70 3.75
N ILE A 124 11.13 -4.63 2.99
CA ILE A 124 11.04 -4.70 1.53
C ILE A 124 12.43 -5.06 1.01
N VAL A 125 12.47 -6.00 0.07
CA VAL A 125 13.73 -6.44 -0.55
C VAL A 125 13.75 -6.05 -2.02
N THR A 126 14.95 -5.87 -2.54
CA THR A 126 15.14 -5.58 -3.97
C THR A 126 14.93 -6.83 -4.82
N ASP A 127 14.64 -6.63 -6.11
CA ASP A 127 14.49 -7.74 -7.05
C ASP A 127 15.76 -8.61 -7.13
N ASP A 128 16.96 -8.01 -6.96
CA ASP A 128 18.22 -8.77 -6.93
C ASP A 128 18.33 -9.68 -5.72
N GLN A 129 18.00 -9.18 -4.52
CA GLN A 129 17.98 -9.99 -3.30
C GLN A 129 16.92 -11.09 -3.36
N ALA A 130 15.73 -10.75 -3.86
CA ALA A 130 14.65 -11.70 -4.03
C ALA A 130 15.02 -12.78 -5.07
N ARG A 131 15.59 -12.40 -6.21
CA ARG A 131 16.06 -13.32 -7.25
C ARG A 131 17.10 -14.28 -6.70
N GLN A 132 18.12 -13.78 -5.99
CA GLN A 132 19.15 -14.62 -5.39
C GLN A 132 18.54 -15.65 -4.43
N TRP A 133 17.59 -15.23 -3.61
CA TRP A 133 16.89 -16.12 -2.69
C TRP A 133 16.06 -17.19 -3.40
N PHE A 134 15.23 -16.82 -4.38
CA PHE A 134 14.40 -17.78 -5.13
C PHE A 134 15.21 -18.68 -6.07
N THR A 135 16.43 -18.28 -6.42
CA THR A 135 17.38 -19.15 -7.13
C THR A 135 17.95 -20.22 -6.19
N ALA A 136 18.29 -19.86 -4.95
CA ALA A 136 18.80 -20.79 -3.95
C ALA A 136 17.71 -21.69 -3.35
N TYR A 137 16.48 -21.17 -3.22
CA TYR A 137 15.32 -21.85 -2.66
C TYR A 137 14.17 -21.81 -3.68
N PRO A 138 14.17 -22.70 -4.67
CA PRO A 138 13.12 -22.73 -5.68
C PRO A 138 11.76 -22.98 -5.02
N GLY A 139 10.80 -22.13 -5.35
CA GLY A 139 9.44 -22.17 -4.83
C GLY A 139 8.42 -21.87 -5.92
N ASN A 140 7.31 -21.24 -5.55
CA ASN A 140 6.19 -20.99 -6.46
C ASN A 140 6.40 -19.80 -7.43
N VAL A 141 7.57 -19.16 -7.40
CA VAL A 141 7.91 -18.00 -8.24
C VAL A 141 9.02 -18.40 -9.19
N SER A 142 8.77 -18.30 -10.49
CA SER A 142 9.78 -18.55 -11.51
C SER A 142 10.76 -17.37 -11.61
N VAL A 143 12.05 -17.68 -11.71
CA VAL A 143 13.12 -16.68 -11.86
C VAL A 143 13.18 -16.19 -13.31
N THR A 144 12.33 -15.23 -13.65
CA THR A 144 12.22 -14.63 -14.99
C THR A 144 12.28 -13.11 -14.94
N ARG A 145 12.62 -12.47 -16.07
CA ARG A 145 12.65 -11.01 -16.21
C ARG A 145 11.29 -10.36 -15.91
N ASP A 146 10.18 -11.05 -16.15
CA ASP A 146 8.83 -10.54 -15.87
C ASP A 146 8.52 -10.48 -14.36
N ASN A 147 9.03 -11.44 -13.59
CA ASN A 147 8.83 -11.49 -12.14
C ASN A 147 9.83 -10.63 -11.36
N PHE A 148 11.01 -10.38 -11.94
CA PHE A 148 12.10 -9.62 -11.35
C PHE A 148 12.59 -8.52 -12.32
N PRO A 149 11.72 -7.59 -12.73
CA PRO A 149 12.00 -6.62 -13.79
C PRO A 149 13.13 -5.64 -13.45
N GLU A 150 13.39 -5.38 -12.16
CA GLU A 150 14.46 -4.49 -11.71
C GLU A 150 15.78 -5.22 -11.42
N SER A 151 15.87 -6.53 -11.68
CA SER A 151 17.13 -7.23 -11.43
C SER A 151 18.22 -6.78 -12.40
N THR A 152 19.39 -6.44 -11.86
CA THR A 152 20.55 -5.96 -12.64
C THR A 152 21.34 -7.11 -13.27
N TYR A 153 21.08 -8.34 -12.85
CA TYR A 153 21.78 -9.52 -13.35
C TYR A 153 21.09 -10.11 -14.59
N PRO A 154 21.87 -10.72 -15.52
CA PRO A 154 21.31 -11.40 -16.68
C PRO A 154 20.49 -12.63 -16.26
N PHE A 155 19.35 -12.85 -16.91
CA PHE A 155 18.59 -14.08 -16.75
C PHE A 155 19.14 -15.19 -17.65
N PRO A 156 18.96 -16.47 -17.30
CA PRO A 156 19.38 -17.58 -18.16
C PRO A 156 18.75 -17.45 -19.56
N GLY A 157 19.58 -17.31 -20.60
CA GLY A 157 19.14 -17.12 -21.98
C GLY A 157 19.04 -15.67 -22.46
N GLU A 158 19.34 -14.68 -21.64
CA GLU A 158 19.55 -13.30 -22.09
C GLU A 158 21.01 -13.12 -22.50
N GLU A 159 21.25 -12.81 -23.78
CA GLU A 159 22.59 -12.50 -24.29
C GLU A 159 23.05 -11.14 -23.75
N HIS A 160 24.33 -11.06 -23.36
CA HIS A 160 24.98 -9.79 -23.01
C HIS A 160 25.11 -8.93 -24.27
N GLU A 161 24.15 -8.06 -24.54
CA GLU A 161 24.42 -6.87 -25.34
C GLU A 161 25.26 -5.92 -24.47
N GLY A 162 26.58 -6.02 -24.64
CA GLY A 162 27.58 -5.11 -24.06
C GLY A 162 27.66 -3.79 -24.80
#